data_AF-A0A9X9M015-F1
#
_entry.id   AF-A0A9X9M015-F1
#
_cell.length_a   1.000
_cell.length_b   1.000
_cell.length_c   1.000
_cell.angle_alpha   90.00
_cell.angle_beta   90.00
_cell.angle_gamma   90.00
#
_symmetry.space_group_name_H-M   'P 1'
#
loop_
_entity.id
_entity.type
_entity.pdbx_description
1 polymer ?
#
loop_
_entity_poly.entity_id
_entity_poly.type
_entity_poly.pdbx_seq_one_letter_code
_entity_poly.pdbx_strand_id
1 'polypeptide(L)'
;MHLIKGSMKTGAVLVLMAFVSVGVELACAWRPPFRGQERASVCPEVPEGVFGICAEMCSGDRSCPRGMKCCSNGCGHVCKYPVP
;
A
#
# COMPACT_ATOMS: atom_id res chain seq x y z
N MET A 1 -49.25 11.83 -17.45
CA MET A 1 -47.96 12.02 -18.18
C MET A 1 -46.77 12.33 -17.24
N HIS A 2 -46.85 12.02 -15.93
CA HIS A 2 -45.82 12.40 -14.94
C HIS A 2 -45.00 11.21 -14.38
N LEU A 3 -45.05 10.04 -15.04
CA LEU A 3 -44.40 8.80 -14.58
C LEU A 3 -43.12 8.43 -15.37
N ILE A 4 -42.65 9.29 -16.29
CA ILE A 4 -41.51 8.99 -17.19
C ILE A 4 -40.30 9.92 -17.00
N LYS A 5 -40.38 10.93 -16.11
CA LYS A 5 -39.28 11.88 -15.86
C LYS A 5 -38.20 11.37 -14.88
N GLY A 6 -38.33 10.16 -14.35
CA GLY A 6 -37.43 9.60 -13.34
C GLY A 6 -36.29 8.71 -13.85
N SER A 7 -36.22 8.39 -15.14
CA SER A 7 -35.37 7.29 -15.60
C SER A 7 -34.01 7.71 -16.16
N MET A 8 -33.88 8.94 -16.68
CA MET A 8 -32.61 9.38 -17.31
C MET A 8 -31.49 9.64 -16.28
N LYS A 9 -31.84 10.05 -15.07
CA LYS A 9 -30.87 10.30 -13.99
C LYS A 9 -30.45 9.02 -13.28
N THR A 10 -31.39 8.10 -13.07
CA THR A 10 -31.12 6.77 -12.48
C THR A 10 -30.30 5.89 -13.41
N GLY A 11 -30.58 5.92 -14.72
CA GLY A 11 -29.77 5.21 -15.72
C GLY A 11 -28.33 5.72 -15.77
N ALA A 12 -28.14 7.04 -15.75
CA ALA A 12 -26.80 7.65 -15.70
C ALA A 12 -26.04 7.26 -14.42
N VAL A 13 -26.72 7.23 -13.26
CA VAL A 13 -26.11 6.83 -11.98
C VAL A 13 -25.66 5.37 -12.01
N LEU A 14 -26.45 4.45 -12.57
CA LEU A 14 -26.09 3.03 -12.67
C LEU A 14 -24.89 2.80 -13.60
N VAL A 15 -24.83 3.52 -14.71
CA VAL A 15 -23.70 3.49 -15.65
C VAL A 15 -22.43 4.00 -14.98
N LEU A 16 -22.50 5.11 -14.24
CA LEU A 16 -21.36 5.65 -13.49
C LEU A 16 -20.86 4.68 -12.41
N MET A 17 -21.76 4.05 -11.66
CA MET A 17 -21.38 3.06 -10.65
C MET A 17 -20.67 1.85 -11.27
N ALA A 18 -21.11 1.38 -12.45
CA ALA A 18 -20.45 0.32 -13.18
C ALA A 18 -19.05 0.71 -13.68
N PHE A 19 -18.86 1.95 -14.15
CA PHE A 19 -17.53 2.43 -14.54
C PHE A 19 -16.59 2.58 -13.35
N VAL A 20 -17.09 3.02 -12.19
CA VAL A 20 -16.29 3.14 -10.96
C VAL A 20 -15.89 1.76 -10.43
N SER A 21 -16.80 0.78 -10.43
CA SER A 21 -16.50 -0.59 -9.98
C SER A 21 -15.58 -1.35 -10.94
N VAL A 22 -15.74 -1.17 -12.26
CA VAL A 22 -14.80 -1.73 -13.25
C VAL A 22 -13.44 -1.02 -13.18
N GLY A 23 -13.43 0.29 -12.93
CA GLY A 23 -12.21 1.10 -12.84
C GLY A 23 -11.36 0.83 -11.59
N VAL A 24 -11.99 0.56 -10.43
CA VAL A 24 -11.27 0.26 -9.18
C VAL A 24 -10.58 -1.11 -9.21
N GLU A 25 -11.18 -2.10 -9.88
CA GLU A 25 -10.59 -3.44 -10.08
C GLU A 25 -9.37 -3.38 -11.02
N LEU A 26 -9.48 -2.60 -12.11
CA LEU A 26 -8.37 -2.37 -13.03
C LEU A 26 -7.23 -1.61 -12.35
N ALA A 27 -7.51 -0.66 -11.45
CA ALA A 27 -6.47 0.07 -10.73
C ALA A 27 -5.62 -0.82 -9.80
N CYS A 28 -6.17 -1.92 -9.26
CA CYS A 28 -5.42 -2.88 -8.48
C CYS A 28 -4.57 -3.83 -9.33
N ALA A 29 -5.05 -4.20 -10.53
CA ALA A 29 -4.32 -5.02 -11.50
C ALA A 29 -3.25 -4.22 -12.28
N TRP A 30 -3.44 -2.91 -12.42
CA TRP A 30 -2.51 -1.98 -13.06
C TRP A 30 -1.63 -1.23 -12.06
N ARG A 31 -1.54 -1.68 -10.80
CA ARG A 31 -0.37 -1.35 -9.98
C ARG A 31 0.79 -2.15 -10.56
N PRO A 32 1.68 -1.53 -11.37
CA PRO A 32 2.94 -2.17 -11.67
C PRO A 32 3.59 -2.55 -10.33
N PRO A 33 4.35 -3.66 -10.28
CA PRO A 33 5.20 -3.94 -9.14
C PRO A 33 6.36 -2.95 -9.15
N PHE A 34 6.09 -1.65 -8.96
CA PHE A 34 7.08 -0.70 -8.46
C PHE A 34 7.30 -0.95 -6.95
N ARG A 35 7.39 -2.22 -6.56
CA ARG A 35 8.20 -2.63 -5.41
C ARG A 35 9.61 -2.61 -5.96
N GLY A 36 10.40 -1.64 -5.53
CA GLY A 36 11.76 -1.40 -5.99
C GLY A 36 12.49 -2.69 -6.35
N GLN A 37 12.78 -2.84 -7.63
CA GLN A 37 13.79 -3.74 -8.14
C GLN A 37 15.13 -3.30 -7.51
N GLU A 38 15.84 -4.22 -6.86
CA GLU A 38 17.18 -4.67 -7.27
C GLU A 38 17.72 -5.64 -6.19
N ARG A 39 17.66 -6.95 -6.45
CA ARG A 39 17.91 -8.06 -5.49
C ARG A 39 16.91 -8.08 -4.32
N ALA A 40 16.60 -9.27 -3.79
CA ALA A 40 15.70 -9.42 -2.66
C ALA A 40 16.38 -8.89 -1.38
N SER A 41 16.48 -7.58 -1.24
CA SER A 41 17.15 -6.96 -0.11
C SER A 41 16.33 -7.18 1.16
N VAL A 42 16.95 -7.72 2.20
CA VAL A 42 16.32 -8.10 3.47
C VAL A 42 16.72 -7.15 4.60
N CYS A 43 15.96 -7.18 5.69
CA CYS A 43 16.35 -6.46 6.90
C CYS A 43 17.65 -7.06 7.48
N PRO A 44 18.56 -6.22 8.00
CA PRO A 44 19.73 -6.73 8.72
C PRO A 44 19.29 -7.52 9.95
N GLU A 45 20.04 -8.57 10.28
CA GLU A 45 19.77 -9.40 11.44
C GLU A 45 19.94 -8.59 12.74
N VAL A 46 19.02 -8.78 13.68
CA VAL A 46 19.10 -8.20 15.01
C VAL A 46 19.75 -9.23 15.91
N PRO A 47 20.86 -8.89 16.61
CA PRO A 47 21.51 -9.83 17.53
C PRO A 47 20.54 -10.36 18.58
N GLU A 48 20.65 -11.64 18.91
CA GLU A 48 19.80 -12.26 19.92
C GLU A 48 19.95 -11.56 21.29
N GLY A 49 18.82 -11.36 21.98
CA GLY A 49 18.79 -10.69 23.28
C GLY A 49 18.98 -9.17 23.24
N VAL A 50 19.16 -8.58 22.06
CA VAL A 50 19.22 -7.12 21.88
C VAL A 50 17.87 -6.62 21.40
N PHE A 51 17.28 -5.71 22.17
CA PHE A 51 16.04 -5.04 21.82
C PHE A 51 16.31 -3.54 21.69
N GLY A 52 15.84 -2.95 20.59
CA GLY A 52 15.86 -1.51 20.42
C GLY A 52 14.76 -0.82 21.24
N ILE A 53 14.63 0.50 21.01
CA ILE A 53 13.55 1.28 21.61
C ILE A 53 12.20 0.72 21.12
N CYS A 54 11.30 0.47 22.05
CA CYS A 54 9.91 0.07 21.82
C CYS A 54 9.09 1.24 21.28
N ALA A 55 9.32 1.59 20.02
CA ALA A 55 8.57 2.63 19.34
C ALA A 55 8.40 2.29 17.85
N GLU A 56 7.21 2.57 17.34
CA GLU A 56 6.84 2.39 15.94
C GLU A 56 7.21 3.64 15.14
N MET A 57 8.46 3.73 14.70
CA MET A 57 8.96 4.86 13.90
C MET A 57 8.56 4.76 12.43
N CYS A 58 8.15 3.56 11.98
CA CYS A 58 7.62 3.31 10.64
C CYS A 58 6.57 2.20 10.70
N SER A 59 5.64 2.19 9.75
CA SER A 59 4.58 1.17 9.61
C SER A 59 4.74 0.30 8.36
N GLY A 60 5.77 0.57 7.56
CA GLY A 60 6.10 -0.18 6.35
C GLY A 60 7.17 0.54 5.54
N ASP A 61 7.72 -0.13 4.52
CA ASP A 61 8.85 0.38 3.71
C ASP A 61 8.59 1.76 3.10
N ARG A 62 7.33 2.08 2.80
CA ARG A 62 6.92 3.38 2.22
C ARG A 62 6.95 4.53 3.22
N SER A 63 6.94 4.24 4.51
CA SER A 63 7.07 5.23 5.58
C SER A 63 8.53 5.66 5.76
N CYS A 64 9.47 4.95 5.14
CA CYS A 64 10.90 5.25 5.19
C CYS A 64 11.38 6.06 3.97
N PRO A 65 12.51 6.77 4.09
CA PRO A 65 13.18 7.38 2.95
C PRO A 65 13.47 6.38 1.83
N ARG A 66 13.65 6.89 0.60
CA ARG A 66 13.96 6.06 -0.57
C ARG A 66 15.15 5.13 -0.30
N GLY A 67 14.98 3.85 -0.63
CA GLY A 67 16.03 2.83 -0.51
C GLY A 67 16.17 2.22 0.89
N MET A 68 15.33 2.59 1.86
CA MET A 68 15.29 1.98 3.19
C MET A 68 14.10 1.02 3.33
N LYS A 69 14.20 0.10 4.30
CA LYS A 69 13.13 -0.79 4.72
C LYS A 69 12.71 -0.52 6.15
N CYS A 70 11.46 -0.80 6.45
CA CYS A 70 10.94 -0.73 7.81
C CYS A 70 11.17 -2.09 8.49
N CYS A 71 12.11 -2.13 9.42
CA CYS A 71 12.61 -3.35 10.03
C CYS A 71 12.32 -3.38 11.53
N SER A 72 11.98 -4.56 12.04
CA SER A 72 11.87 -4.77 13.49
C SER A 72 13.25 -4.63 14.14
N ASN A 73 13.31 -3.94 15.26
CA ASN A 73 14.48 -3.85 16.13
C ASN A 73 14.36 -4.79 17.34
N GLY A 74 13.43 -5.75 17.30
CA GLY A 74 13.11 -6.65 18.41
C GLY A 74 11.96 -6.17 19.32
N CYS A 75 11.64 -4.87 19.36
CA CYS A 75 10.49 -4.36 20.13
C CYS A 75 9.53 -3.49 19.31
N GLY A 76 10.07 -2.62 18.45
CA GLY A 76 9.30 -1.82 17.50
C GLY A 76 9.95 -1.79 16.13
N HIS A 77 9.55 -0.83 15.30
CA HIS A 77 10.03 -0.72 13.91
C HIS A 77 10.82 0.56 13.64
N VAL A 78 11.91 0.42 12.90
CA VAL A 78 12.81 1.51 12.52
C VAL A 78 13.24 1.38 11.05
N CYS A 79 13.51 2.51 10.41
CA CYS A 79 14.04 2.53 9.05
C CYS A 79 15.52 2.13 9.03
N LYS A 80 15.87 1.14 8.21
CA LYS A 80 17.24 0.65 8.02
C LYS A 80 17.57 0.51 6.54
N TYR A 81 18.84 0.68 6.21
CA TYR A 81 19.35 0.27 4.90
C TYR A 81 19.30 -1.25 4.83
N PRO A 82 18.69 -1.82 3.78
CA PRO A 82 18.60 -3.26 3.64
C PRO A 82 19.93 -3.84 3.17
N VAL A 83 20.14 -5.12 3.47
CA VAL A 83 21.32 -5.88 3.03
C VAL A 83 20.94 -6.80 1.85
N PRO A 84 21.89 -7.13 0.96
CA PRO A 84 21.67 -8.05 -0.15
C PRO A 84 21.15 -9.43 0.26
#